data_AF-Q67RM0-F1
#
_entry.id   AF-Q67RM0-F1
#
_cell.length_a   1.000
_cell.length_b   1.000
_cell.length_c   1.000
_cell.angle_alpha   90.00
_cell.angle_beta   90.00
_cell.angle_gamma   90.00
#
_symmetry.space_group_name_H-M   'P 1'
#
loop_
_entity.id
_entity.type
_entity.pdbx_description
1 polymer ?
#
loop_
_entity_poly.entity_id
_entity_poly.type
_entity_poly.pdbx_seq_one_letter_code
_entity_poly.pdbx_strand_id
1 'polypeptide(L)'
;MSFTPDEARGTQPAPGAAGGAPVLTVALNVVRETLRSRGLYALTAVGLLLMCVVLISSRSSVRDAAGNDLLADPAGAMRVGFAMAGFVGAVVTVVLSMNTLPREFERGTAELLLVRPLPRWQIGAGFLLGNVLSGWLFLLVLAVPLFPALVVRGGSDLVPALLLALTGLLLNAAAVAAVTTLCSVWLPAPAAGFLGLLAYGLGAFGPELSALVSLADGWWTPLARAGLALLPPTGAVAASVLRLFAPGGAVDPRPLLGGLLHLWAAGGLTAAAFGWREASRRIALAWLGAGILLAAALAGAPDPLAWTEEDAALLEAALRRARDVAGLFDGWEPESTPILLTKGRVNYLVNFPAGAEAPPGTPVAAGALKVVRLQRPEIPVVANGVWKVGEQPVAVVAGRRLLDQALGGLEAGEELLAGGEAGLLKGLVGARIGDGLTEDEYVGAVVHELFHAYQMPVVEEWTAGWDEGHAQERLWYELYLDAENNRLQAREAEHLRAAAQATGEAGVRAAVRAFLAVRDARAAYWRSRLGPEADPLLEVERLYEWLEGLARYVQAHAEANGLDALLDELAEPIGEGGTPRSRVYALGAAQALALDRLSPGWRQEAMQGVSLEALLRAVAD
;
A
#
# COMPACT_ATOMS: atom_id res chain seq x y z
N MET A 1 4.01 -94.12 -4.63
CA MET A 1 3.60 -92.97 -5.44
C MET A 1 3.94 -91.70 -4.65
N SER A 2 4.88 -90.93 -5.19
CA SER A 2 5.42 -89.69 -4.64
C SER A 2 4.48 -88.52 -4.89
N PHE A 3 4.26 -87.67 -3.88
CA PHE A 3 3.68 -86.34 -4.08
C PHE A 3 4.83 -85.33 -4.25
N THR A 4 4.90 -84.72 -5.43
CA THR A 4 5.68 -83.50 -5.68
C THR A 4 4.75 -82.29 -5.56
N PRO A 5 5.09 -81.26 -4.79
CA PRO A 5 4.41 -79.98 -4.81
C PRO A 5 5.21 -79.01 -5.66
N ASP A 6 4.81 -78.80 -6.90
CA ASP A 6 5.17 -77.56 -7.60
C ASP A 6 4.14 -77.21 -8.69
N GLU A 7 3.99 -75.90 -8.88
CA GLU A 7 3.25 -75.25 -9.98
C GLU A 7 1.71 -75.18 -9.89
N ALA A 8 1.24 -74.20 -9.13
CA ALA A 8 0.17 -73.30 -9.62
C ALA A 8 0.29 -71.92 -8.95
N ARG A 9 1.42 -71.23 -9.17
CA ARG A 9 1.48 -69.77 -8.97
C ARG A 9 0.62 -69.11 -10.04
N GLY A 10 -0.66 -68.94 -9.74
CA GLY A 10 -1.49 -67.96 -10.43
C GLY A 10 -0.91 -66.58 -10.15
N THR A 11 -0.18 -66.03 -11.11
CA THR A 11 0.15 -64.61 -11.17
C THR A 11 -1.16 -63.82 -11.19
N GLN A 12 -1.55 -63.29 -10.03
CA GLN A 12 -2.58 -62.26 -10.00
C GLN A 12 -2.11 -61.11 -10.89
N PRO A 13 -2.91 -60.68 -11.88
CA PRO A 13 -2.57 -59.50 -12.65
C PRO A 13 -2.52 -58.29 -11.69
N ALA A 14 -1.46 -57.49 -11.82
CA ALA A 14 -1.29 -56.25 -11.09
C ALA A 14 -2.56 -55.38 -11.22
N PRO A 15 -3.07 -54.78 -10.12
CA PRO A 15 -4.25 -53.92 -10.18
C PRO A 15 -3.84 -52.60 -10.83
N GLY A 16 -3.91 -52.56 -12.15
CA GLY A 16 -3.42 -51.44 -12.94
C GLY A 16 -4.13 -51.33 -14.28
N ALA A 17 -5.48 -51.37 -14.29
CA ALA A 17 -6.26 -50.97 -15.47
C ALA A 17 -7.78 -50.95 -15.18
N ALA A 18 -8.26 -49.99 -14.37
CA ALA A 18 -9.61 -49.40 -14.46
C ALA A 18 -9.89 -48.56 -13.21
N GLY A 19 -10.24 -47.28 -13.40
CA GLY A 19 -10.72 -46.39 -12.34
C GLY A 19 -9.81 -45.20 -12.12
N GLY A 20 -10.37 -43.99 -12.16
CA GLY A 20 -9.65 -42.73 -11.97
C GLY A 20 -8.83 -42.69 -10.68
N ALA A 21 -7.86 -41.78 -10.61
CA ALA A 21 -6.93 -41.66 -9.50
C ALA A 21 -7.68 -41.72 -8.14
N PRO A 22 -7.37 -42.67 -7.24
CA PRO A 22 -8.12 -42.90 -6.00
C PRO A 22 -8.30 -41.64 -5.12
N VAL A 23 -7.34 -40.71 -5.17
CA VAL A 23 -7.41 -39.38 -4.55
C VAL A 23 -8.59 -38.56 -5.08
N LEU A 24 -8.78 -38.52 -6.41
CA LEU A 24 -9.85 -37.76 -7.06
C LEU A 24 -11.23 -38.32 -6.71
N THR A 25 -11.36 -39.64 -6.60
CA THR A 25 -12.62 -40.27 -6.18
C THR A 25 -13.01 -39.86 -4.77
N VAL A 26 -12.06 -39.87 -3.82
CA VAL A 26 -12.31 -39.38 -2.45
C VAL A 26 -12.69 -37.89 -2.48
N ALA A 27 -11.95 -37.06 -3.22
CA ALA A 27 -12.22 -35.63 -3.33
C ALA A 27 -13.63 -35.33 -3.89
N LEU A 28 -14.04 -36.01 -4.97
CA LEU A 28 -15.37 -35.82 -5.56
C LEU A 28 -16.50 -36.27 -4.63
N ASN A 29 -16.27 -37.29 -3.81
CA ASN A 29 -17.25 -37.69 -2.80
C ASN A 29 -17.42 -36.63 -1.72
N VAL A 30 -16.32 -36.00 -1.27
CA VAL A 30 -16.37 -34.86 -0.34
C VAL A 30 -17.16 -33.71 -0.95
N VAL A 31 -16.88 -33.33 -2.19
CA VAL A 31 -17.62 -32.27 -2.91
C VAL A 31 -19.11 -32.61 -3.01
N ARG A 32 -19.44 -33.86 -3.36
CA ARG A 32 -20.84 -34.31 -3.49
C ARG A 32 -21.60 -34.25 -2.17
N GLU A 33 -20.95 -34.64 -1.07
CA GLU A 33 -21.57 -34.56 0.26
C GLU A 33 -21.76 -33.11 0.70
N THR A 34 -20.76 -32.27 0.45
CA THR A 34 -20.82 -30.83 0.68
C THR A 34 -22.01 -30.18 -0.05
N LEU A 35 -22.23 -30.53 -1.32
CA LEU A 35 -23.37 -30.05 -2.12
C LEU A 35 -24.75 -30.47 -1.60
N ARG A 36 -24.83 -31.39 -0.63
CA ARG A 36 -26.11 -31.78 0.01
C ARG A 36 -26.41 -30.96 1.26
N SER A 37 -25.47 -30.16 1.75
CA SER A 37 -25.63 -29.40 2.99
C SER A 37 -26.50 -28.15 2.79
N ARG A 38 -27.72 -28.19 3.33
CA ARG A 38 -28.66 -27.05 3.30
C ARG A 38 -28.12 -25.81 4.03
N GLY A 39 -27.35 -26.01 5.10
CA GLY A 39 -26.79 -24.90 5.88
C GLY A 39 -25.78 -24.07 5.09
N LEU A 40 -25.01 -24.69 4.20
CA LEU A 40 -24.04 -23.98 3.37
C LEU A 40 -24.71 -23.14 2.29
N TYR A 41 -25.82 -23.62 1.71
CA TYR A 41 -26.61 -22.82 0.79
C TYR A 41 -27.19 -21.58 1.46
N ALA A 42 -27.70 -21.71 2.69
CA ALA A 42 -28.19 -20.57 3.46
C ALA A 42 -27.07 -19.54 3.71
N LEU A 43 -25.90 -19.98 4.17
CA LEU A 43 -24.76 -19.10 4.42
C LEU A 43 -24.27 -18.39 3.15
N THR A 44 -24.15 -19.14 2.04
CA THR A 44 -23.74 -18.58 0.75
C THR A 44 -24.79 -17.62 0.20
N ALA A 45 -26.08 -17.91 0.35
CA ALA A 45 -27.16 -17.03 -0.07
C ALA A 45 -27.16 -15.70 0.71
N VAL A 46 -26.88 -15.74 2.02
CA VAL A 46 -26.71 -14.52 2.81
C VAL A 46 -25.51 -13.70 2.31
N GLY A 47 -24.37 -14.35 2.03
CA GLY A 47 -23.20 -13.68 1.45
C GLY A 47 -23.48 -13.04 0.10
N LEU A 48 -24.15 -13.76 -0.81
CA LEU A 48 -24.59 -13.25 -2.10
C LEU A 48 -25.52 -12.05 -1.97
N LEU A 49 -26.53 -12.14 -1.09
CA LEU A 49 -27.47 -11.06 -0.85
C LEU A 49 -26.74 -9.82 -0.35
N LEU A 50 -25.85 -9.97 0.63
CA LEU A 50 -25.06 -8.88 1.17
C LEU A 50 -24.19 -8.23 0.08
N MET A 51 -23.49 -9.02 -0.74
CA MET A 51 -22.68 -8.51 -1.84
C MET A 51 -23.50 -7.78 -2.90
N CYS A 52 -24.67 -8.31 -3.28
CA CYS A 52 -25.55 -7.63 -4.23
C CYS A 52 -26.05 -6.29 -3.67
N VAL A 53 -26.49 -6.27 -2.41
CA VAL A 53 -26.99 -5.04 -1.76
C VAL A 53 -25.89 -4.00 -1.66
N VAL A 54 -24.67 -4.38 -1.27
CA VAL A 54 -23.56 -3.45 -1.09
C VAL A 54 -22.94 -3.01 -2.40
N LEU A 55 -22.76 -3.89 -3.39
CA LEU A 55 -21.95 -3.56 -4.57
C LEU A 55 -22.78 -3.05 -5.76
N ILE A 56 -24.00 -3.58 -5.95
CA ILE A 56 -24.82 -3.31 -7.14
C ILE A 56 -25.77 -2.12 -6.91
N SER A 57 -26.16 -1.85 -5.67
CA SER A 57 -27.09 -0.76 -5.36
C SER A 57 -26.43 0.60 -5.65
N SER A 58 -26.99 1.40 -6.55
CA SER A 58 -26.45 2.71 -6.94
C SER A 58 -26.42 3.77 -5.82
N ARG A 59 -27.10 3.54 -4.70
CA ARG A 59 -27.11 4.42 -3.51
C ARG A 59 -26.27 3.90 -2.34
N SER A 60 -25.59 2.78 -2.51
CA SER A 60 -24.68 2.27 -1.49
C SER A 60 -23.42 3.13 -1.47
N SER A 61 -22.98 3.49 -0.26
CA SER A 61 -21.68 4.08 -0.02
C SER A 61 -21.02 3.32 1.13
N VAL A 62 -19.73 3.09 1.01
CA VAL A 62 -18.91 2.55 2.09
C VAL A 62 -17.85 3.60 2.33
N ARG A 63 -17.85 4.21 3.51
CA ARG A 63 -16.91 5.29 3.82
C ARG A 63 -15.72 4.78 4.61
N ASP A 64 -14.53 5.25 4.26
CA ASP A 64 -13.32 5.09 5.08
C ASP A 64 -13.34 6.08 6.28
N ALA A 65 -12.23 6.18 7.02
CA ALA A 65 -12.14 7.03 8.19
C ALA A 65 -12.04 8.53 7.83
N ALA A 66 -11.55 8.87 6.64
CA ALA A 66 -11.54 10.19 6.02
C ALA A 66 -12.90 10.60 5.46
N GLY A 67 -13.83 9.65 5.30
CA GLY A 67 -15.15 9.88 4.76
C GLY A 67 -15.25 9.75 3.23
N ASN A 68 -14.22 9.27 2.55
CA ASN A 68 -14.24 8.97 1.12
C ASN A 68 -15.13 7.76 0.85
N ASP A 69 -15.91 7.81 -0.24
CA ASP A 69 -16.74 6.68 -0.64
C ASP A 69 -15.91 5.66 -1.44
N LEU A 70 -15.61 4.51 -0.83
CA LEU A 70 -14.89 3.39 -1.41
C LEU A 70 -15.60 2.75 -2.61
N LEU A 71 -16.90 3.04 -2.79
CA LEU A 71 -17.67 2.52 -3.91
C LEU A 71 -17.77 3.53 -5.07
N ALA A 72 -17.17 4.71 -4.94
CA ALA A 72 -17.29 5.78 -5.96
C ALA A 72 -16.80 5.33 -7.34
N ASP A 73 -15.76 4.52 -7.39
CA ASP A 73 -15.13 4.05 -8.62
C ASP A 73 -15.18 2.50 -8.75
N PRO A 74 -15.01 1.95 -9.98
CA PRO A 74 -15.05 0.51 -10.19
C PRO A 74 -13.94 -0.28 -9.46
N ALA A 75 -12.74 0.29 -9.30
CA ALA A 75 -11.62 -0.38 -8.63
C ALA A 75 -11.84 -0.43 -7.10
N GLY A 76 -12.33 0.65 -6.49
CA GLY A 76 -12.78 0.70 -5.10
C GLY A 76 -13.86 -0.36 -4.81
N ALA A 77 -14.89 -0.44 -5.65
CA ALA A 77 -15.94 -1.45 -5.53
C ALA A 77 -15.39 -2.90 -5.64
N MET A 78 -14.39 -3.14 -6.49
CA MET A 78 -13.73 -4.45 -6.56
C MET A 78 -12.96 -4.77 -5.29
N ARG A 79 -12.25 -3.83 -4.68
CA ARG A 79 -11.53 -4.04 -3.42
C ARG A 79 -12.48 -4.44 -2.29
N VAL A 80 -13.55 -3.68 -2.09
CA VAL A 80 -14.60 -4.00 -1.09
C VAL A 80 -15.22 -5.38 -1.40
N GLY A 81 -15.57 -5.62 -2.66
CA GLY A 81 -16.17 -6.90 -3.07
C GLY A 81 -15.23 -8.09 -2.87
N PHE A 82 -13.94 -7.95 -3.13
CA PHE A 82 -12.92 -8.97 -2.90
C PHE A 82 -12.72 -9.25 -1.41
N ALA A 83 -12.68 -8.21 -0.58
CA ALA A 83 -12.57 -8.37 0.87
C ALA A 83 -13.79 -9.13 1.43
N MET A 84 -15.00 -8.75 0.99
CA MET A 84 -16.23 -9.43 1.39
C MET A 84 -16.29 -10.89 0.91
N ALA A 85 -16.02 -11.14 -0.39
CA ALA A 85 -16.00 -12.48 -0.97
C ALA A 85 -14.93 -13.36 -0.30
N GLY A 86 -13.74 -12.80 -0.05
CA GLY A 86 -12.64 -13.45 0.64
C GLY A 86 -13.00 -13.84 2.07
N PHE A 87 -13.59 -12.91 2.85
CA PHE A 87 -13.99 -13.16 4.22
C PHE A 87 -15.09 -14.21 4.32
N VAL A 88 -16.20 -14.02 3.59
CA VAL A 88 -17.33 -14.97 3.61
C VAL A 88 -16.89 -16.33 3.05
N GLY A 89 -16.12 -16.33 1.95
CA GLY A 89 -15.56 -17.53 1.36
C GLY A 89 -14.63 -18.29 2.30
N ALA A 90 -13.79 -17.58 3.07
CA ALA A 90 -12.94 -18.19 4.09
C ALA A 90 -13.77 -18.84 5.20
N VAL A 91 -14.78 -18.16 5.73
CA VAL A 91 -15.68 -18.73 6.75
C VAL A 91 -16.38 -20.00 6.24
N VAL A 92 -16.95 -19.95 5.02
CA VAL A 92 -17.56 -21.13 4.38
C VAL A 92 -16.54 -22.26 4.25
N THR A 93 -15.33 -21.96 3.78
CA THR A 93 -14.24 -22.93 3.59
C THR A 93 -13.77 -23.56 4.91
N VAL A 94 -13.69 -22.78 5.99
CA VAL A 94 -13.37 -23.29 7.34
C VAL A 94 -14.46 -24.22 7.82
N VAL A 95 -15.74 -23.81 7.74
CA VAL A 95 -16.88 -24.62 8.18
C VAL A 95 -16.95 -25.96 7.44
N LEU A 96 -16.62 -25.94 6.15
CA LEU A 96 -16.48 -27.14 5.34
C LEU A 96 -15.36 -28.03 5.86
N SER A 97 -14.16 -27.47 5.96
CA SER A 97 -12.93 -28.22 6.20
C SER A 97 -12.82 -28.76 7.63
N MET A 98 -13.39 -28.07 8.61
CA MET A 98 -13.35 -28.47 10.03
C MET A 98 -14.18 -29.71 10.31
N ASN A 99 -15.18 -29.98 9.48
CA ASN A 99 -16.13 -31.08 9.68
C ASN A 99 -15.77 -32.35 8.90
N THR A 100 -14.86 -32.26 7.92
CA THR A 100 -14.65 -33.36 6.96
C THR A 100 -14.12 -34.62 7.62
N LEU A 101 -13.10 -34.52 8.47
CA LEU A 101 -12.52 -35.69 9.15
C LEU A 101 -13.30 -36.09 10.42
N PRO A 102 -13.63 -35.18 11.34
CA PRO A 102 -14.35 -35.56 12.57
C PRO A 102 -15.67 -36.26 12.29
N ARG A 103 -16.43 -35.82 11.27
CA ARG A 103 -17.71 -36.46 10.92
C ARG A 103 -17.54 -37.87 10.38
N GLU A 104 -16.44 -38.17 9.70
CA GLU A 104 -16.18 -39.54 9.21
C GLU A 104 -15.89 -40.49 10.37
N PHE A 105 -15.23 -40.01 11.43
CA PHE A 105 -15.07 -40.77 12.68
C PHE A 105 -16.41 -40.92 13.43
N GLU A 106 -17.19 -39.85 13.56
CA GLU A 106 -18.51 -39.89 14.21
C GLU A 106 -19.51 -40.82 13.50
N ARG A 107 -19.46 -40.87 12.16
CA ARG A 107 -20.33 -41.72 11.34
C ARG A 107 -19.85 -43.18 11.25
N GLY A 108 -18.67 -43.51 11.80
CA GLY A 108 -18.04 -44.83 11.69
C GLY A 108 -17.56 -45.18 10.27
N THR A 109 -17.57 -44.24 9.34
CA THR A 109 -17.16 -44.43 7.94
C THR A 109 -15.64 -44.35 7.77
N ALA A 110 -14.93 -43.71 8.71
CA ALA A 110 -13.47 -43.69 8.75
C ALA A 110 -12.87 -45.10 8.81
N GLU A 111 -13.45 -46.01 9.60
CA GLU A 111 -12.98 -47.40 9.71
C GLU A 111 -13.13 -48.14 8.37
N LEU A 112 -14.22 -47.90 7.66
CA LEU A 112 -14.46 -48.48 6.33
C LEU A 112 -13.47 -47.98 5.28
N LEU A 113 -13.05 -46.71 5.37
CA LEU A 113 -12.03 -46.14 4.48
C LEU A 113 -10.64 -46.70 4.78
N LEU A 114 -10.32 -46.94 6.05
CA LEU A 114 -9.01 -47.48 6.48
C LEU A 114 -8.82 -48.96 6.15
N VAL A 115 -9.90 -49.73 5.97
CA VAL A 115 -9.85 -51.15 5.57
C VAL A 115 -9.70 -51.32 4.05
N ARG A 116 -9.96 -50.28 3.25
CA ARG A 116 -9.75 -50.35 1.80
C ARG A 116 -8.26 -50.47 1.46
N PRO A 117 -7.90 -51.15 0.35
CA PRO A 117 -6.52 -51.26 -0.11
C PRO A 117 -6.03 -49.96 -0.76
N LEU A 118 -6.16 -48.84 -0.04
CA LEU A 118 -5.74 -47.51 -0.46
C LEU A 118 -4.62 -47.04 0.48
N PRO A 119 -3.48 -46.56 -0.06
CA PRO A 119 -2.47 -45.89 0.76
C PRO A 119 -3.08 -44.74 1.54
N ARG A 120 -2.80 -44.66 2.83
CA ARG A 120 -3.48 -43.73 3.74
C ARG A 120 -3.25 -42.26 3.38
N TRP A 121 -2.06 -41.93 2.86
CA TRP A 121 -1.77 -40.57 2.38
C TRP A 121 -2.71 -40.13 1.25
N GLN A 122 -3.24 -41.08 0.44
CA GLN A 122 -4.20 -40.77 -0.63
C GLN A 122 -5.56 -40.37 -0.08
N ILE A 123 -5.95 -40.92 1.08
CA ILE A 123 -7.18 -40.57 1.78
C ILE A 123 -7.06 -39.13 2.29
N GLY A 124 -5.98 -38.80 2.99
CA GLY A 124 -5.71 -37.44 3.49
C GLY A 124 -5.62 -36.40 2.35
N ALA A 125 -4.87 -36.72 1.29
CA ALA A 125 -4.79 -35.87 0.09
C ALA A 125 -6.15 -35.69 -0.60
N GLY A 126 -6.97 -36.75 -0.63
CA GLY A 126 -8.32 -36.71 -1.19
C GLY A 126 -9.26 -35.80 -0.40
N PHE A 127 -9.22 -35.86 0.94
CA PHE A 127 -9.98 -34.96 1.79
C PHE A 127 -9.56 -33.51 1.63
N LEU A 128 -8.25 -33.24 1.63
CA LEU A 128 -7.73 -31.90 1.39
C LEU A 128 -8.19 -31.36 0.03
N LEU A 129 -7.97 -32.11 -1.05
CA LEU A 129 -8.38 -31.71 -2.39
C LEU A 129 -9.89 -31.49 -2.49
N GLY A 130 -10.69 -32.36 -1.86
CA GLY A 130 -12.14 -32.22 -1.80
C GLY A 130 -12.59 -30.94 -1.09
N ASN A 131 -11.94 -30.59 0.02
CA ASN A 131 -12.20 -29.35 0.75
C ASN A 131 -11.80 -28.10 -0.06
N VAL A 132 -10.63 -28.13 -0.72
CA VAL A 132 -10.18 -27.06 -1.63
C VAL A 132 -11.18 -26.85 -2.76
N LEU A 133 -11.56 -27.91 -3.48
CA LEU A 133 -12.52 -27.83 -4.58
C LEU A 133 -13.91 -27.36 -4.11
N SER A 134 -14.35 -27.81 -2.94
CA SER A 134 -15.60 -27.35 -2.34
C SER A 134 -15.55 -25.85 -2.00
N GLY A 135 -14.48 -25.38 -1.38
CA GLY A 135 -14.26 -23.96 -1.08
C GLY A 135 -14.24 -23.11 -2.35
N TRP A 136 -13.53 -23.56 -3.39
CA TRP A 136 -13.51 -22.90 -4.69
C TRP A 136 -14.89 -22.78 -5.31
N LEU A 137 -15.70 -23.84 -5.28
CA LEU A 137 -17.05 -23.82 -5.84
C LEU A 137 -17.93 -22.74 -5.18
N PHE A 138 -17.95 -22.69 -3.85
CA PHE A 138 -18.75 -21.68 -3.13
C PHE A 138 -18.18 -20.27 -3.30
N LEU A 139 -16.86 -20.12 -3.32
CA LEU A 139 -16.21 -18.83 -3.54
C LEU A 139 -16.50 -18.29 -4.96
N LEU A 140 -16.48 -19.14 -5.98
CA LEU A 140 -16.83 -18.74 -7.34
C LEU A 140 -18.29 -18.29 -7.44
N VAL A 141 -19.20 -18.96 -6.72
CA VAL A 141 -20.59 -18.51 -6.59
C VAL A 141 -20.64 -17.13 -5.92
N LEU A 142 -19.93 -16.93 -4.81
CA LEU A 142 -19.85 -15.63 -4.12
C LEU A 142 -19.20 -14.53 -4.97
N ALA A 143 -18.35 -14.89 -5.94
CA ALA A 143 -17.73 -13.93 -6.84
C ALA A 143 -18.66 -13.45 -7.97
N VAL A 144 -19.78 -14.14 -8.24
CA VAL A 144 -20.71 -13.78 -9.32
C VAL A 144 -21.18 -12.32 -9.27
N PRO A 145 -21.56 -11.74 -8.11
CA PRO A 145 -21.97 -10.33 -8.01
C PRO A 145 -20.87 -9.31 -8.37
N LEU A 146 -19.60 -9.69 -8.38
CA LEU A 146 -18.49 -8.79 -8.75
C LEU A 146 -18.58 -8.37 -10.22
N PHE A 147 -18.99 -9.28 -11.11
CA PHE A 147 -19.12 -8.99 -12.55
C PHE A 147 -20.17 -7.91 -12.87
N PRO A 148 -21.46 -8.05 -12.47
CA PRO A 148 -22.44 -7.00 -12.71
C PRO A 148 -22.13 -5.72 -11.94
N ALA A 149 -21.55 -5.81 -10.73
CA ALA A 149 -21.13 -4.61 -9.98
C ALA A 149 -20.08 -3.81 -10.75
N LEU A 150 -19.08 -4.49 -11.33
CA LEU A 150 -18.05 -3.87 -12.13
C LEU A 150 -18.61 -3.19 -13.38
N VAL A 151 -19.54 -3.87 -14.08
CA VAL A 151 -20.19 -3.33 -15.29
C VAL A 151 -21.08 -2.14 -14.97
N VAL A 152 -21.90 -2.20 -13.91
CA VAL A 152 -22.80 -1.12 -13.50
C VAL A 152 -22.03 0.15 -13.11
N ARG A 153 -20.80 -0.01 -12.59
CA ARG A 153 -19.91 1.08 -12.21
C ARG A 153 -18.94 1.53 -13.31
N GLY A 154 -19.17 1.08 -14.56
CA GLY A 154 -18.44 1.55 -15.73
C GLY A 154 -17.07 0.91 -15.97
N GLY A 155 -16.65 -0.09 -15.17
CA GLY A 155 -15.32 -0.71 -15.26
C GLY A 155 -15.26 -1.97 -16.15
N SER A 156 -16.00 -2.02 -17.26
CA SER A 156 -16.10 -3.24 -18.10
C SER A 156 -14.75 -3.71 -18.68
N ASP A 157 -13.81 -2.78 -18.85
CA ASP A 157 -12.43 -2.99 -19.26
C ASP A 157 -11.60 -3.75 -18.21
N LEU A 158 -12.00 -3.72 -16.94
CA LEU A 158 -11.33 -4.39 -15.82
C LEU A 158 -11.80 -5.85 -15.62
N VAL A 159 -12.70 -6.38 -16.45
CA VAL A 159 -13.15 -7.79 -16.35
C VAL A 159 -12.01 -8.81 -16.48
N PRO A 160 -11.03 -8.65 -17.39
CA PRO A 160 -9.86 -9.54 -17.43
C PRO A 160 -9.03 -9.49 -16.14
N ALA A 161 -8.86 -8.30 -15.55
CA ALA A 161 -8.20 -8.12 -14.27
C ALA A 161 -8.94 -8.85 -13.15
N LEU A 162 -10.29 -8.78 -13.12
CA LEU A 162 -11.12 -9.55 -12.21
C LEU A 162 -10.89 -11.05 -12.33
N LEU A 163 -10.90 -11.61 -13.54
CA LEU A 163 -10.66 -13.04 -13.75
C LEU A 163 -9.29 -13.50 -13.22
N LEU A 164 -8.25 -12.71 -13.45
CA LEU A 164 -6.92 -12.99 -12.93
C LEU A 164 -6.87 -12.83 -11.41
N ALA A 165 -7.52 -11.80 -10.85
CA ALA A 165 -7.54 -11.56 -9.41
C ALA A 165 -8.28 -12.66 -8.63
N LEU A 166 -9.31 -13.28 -9.22
CA LEU A 166 -10.01 -14.44 -8.62
C LEU A 166 -9.05 -15.59 -8.32
N THR A 167 -7.96 -15.76 -9.06
CA THR A 167 -6.96 -16.81 -8.78
C THR A 167 -6.30 -16.63 -7.41
N GLY A 168 -6.12 -15.38 -6.94
CA GLY A 168 -5.62 -15.07 -5.60
C GLY A 168 -6.62 -15.46 -4.50
N LEU A 169 -7.90 -15.17 -4.70
CA LEU A 169 -8.94 -15.61 -3.75
C LEU A 169 -9.05 -17.13 -3.67
N LEU A 170 -8.94 -17.83 -4.81
CA LEU A 170 -8.91 -19.29 -4.85
C LEU A 170 -7.68 -19.85 -4.11
N LEU A 171 -6.51 -19.23 -4.27
CA LEU A 171 -5.30 -19.60 -3.53
C LEU A 171 -5.50 -19.41 -2.02
N ASN A 172 -6.09 -18.29 -1.60
CA ASN A 172 -6.40 -18.02 -0.20
C ASN A 172 -7.36 -19.06 0.38
N ALA A 173 -8.46 -19.36 -0.32
CA ALA A 173 -9.39 -20.41 0.08
C ALA A 173 -8.68 -21.77 0.20
N ALA A 174 -7.79 -22.10 -0.74
CA ALA A 174 -7.03 -23.35 -0.68
C ALA A 174 -6.10 -23.42 0.52
N ALA A 175 -5.39 -22.33 0.86
CA ALA A 175 -4.51 -22.25 2.01
C ALA A 175 -5.29 -22.41 3.32
N VAL A 176 -6.44 -21.74 3.46
CA VAL A 176 -7.32 -21.86 4.64
C VAL A 176 -7.88 -23.28 4.77
N ALA A 177 -8.32 -23.88 3.66
CA ALA A 177 -8.76 -25.27 3.63
C ALA A 177 -7.65 -26.23 4.09
N ALA A 178 -6.41 -25.98 3.65
CA ALA A 178 -5.25 -26.80 4.01
C ALA A 178 -4.94 -26.74 5.50
N VAL A 179 -4.85 -25.55 6.09
CA VAL A 179 -4.60 -25.40 7.53
C VAL A 179 -5.74 -26.01 8.35
N THR A 180 -6.99 -25.76 7.98
CA THR A 180 -8.15 -26.27 8.72
C THR A 180 -8.23 -27.80 8.64
N THR A 181 -7.96 -28.38 7.46
CA THR A 181 -7.93 -29.84 7.27
C THR A 181 -6.79 -30.47 8.06
N LEU A 182 -5.61 -29.83 8.07
CA LEU A 182 -4.47 -30.28 8.86
C LEU A 182 -4.79 -30.29 10.36
N CYS A 183 -5.38 -29.21 10.88
CA CYS A 183 -5.79 -29.11 12.28
C CYS A 183 -6.85 -30.15 12.65
N SER A 184 -7.80 -30.44 11.75
CA SER A 184 -8.89 -31.40 12.03
C SER A 184 -8.44 -32.86 12.07
N VAL A 185 -7.18 -33.15 11.74
CA VAL A 185 -6.57 -34.48 11.95
C VAL A 185 -6.44 -34.81 13.44
N TRP A 186 -6.08 -33.81 14.26
CA TRP A 186 -5.77 -34.03 15.68
C TRP A 186 -6.76 -33.35 16.63
N LEU A 187 -7.58 -32.44 16.13
CA LEU A 187 -8.44 -31.61 16.95
C LEU A 187 -9.92 -31.86 16.65
N PRO A 188 -10.80 -31.70 17.65
CA PRO A 188 -12.25 -31.64 17.43
C PRO A 188 -12.63 -30.53 16.46
N ALA A 189 -13.75 -30.70 15.75
CA ALA A 189 -14.21 -29.76 14.71
C ALA A 189 -14.24 -28.28 15.17
N PRO A 190 -14.76 -27.91 16.36
CA PRO A 190 -14.77 -26.50 16.78
C PRO A 190 -13.37 -25.91 16.96
N ALA A 191 -12.42 -26.68 17.49
CA ALA A 191 -11.04 -26.22 17.71
C ALA A 191 -10.29 -26.08 16.38
N ALA A 192 -10.44 -27.05 15.46
CA ALA A 192 -9.89 -26.96 14.12
C ALA A 192 -10.47 -25.76 13.34
N GLY A 193 -11.77 -25.51 13.47
CA GLY A 193 -12.43 -24.36 12.86
C GLY A 193 -11.92 -23.02 13.41
N PHE A 194 -11.79 -22.90 14.73
CA PHE A 194 -11.24 -21.71 15.37
C PHE A 194 -9.80 -21.41 14.91
N LEU A 195 -8.93 -22.42 14.89
CA LEU A 195 -7.55 -22.25 14.41
C LEU A 195 -7.47 -21.92 12.91
N GLY A 196 -8.35 -22.52 12.09
CA GLY A 196 -8.46 -22.19 10.67
C GLY A 196 -8.86 -20.72 10.44
N LEU A 197 -9.85 -20.23 11.19
CA LEU A 197 -10.27 -18.83 11.13
C LEU A 197 -9.22 -17.87 11.68
N LEU A 198 -8.53 -18.24 12.76
CA LEU A 198 -7.43 -17.47 13.32
C LEU A 198 -6.26 -17.36 12.34
N ALA A 199 -5.90 -18.46 11.68
CA ALA A 199 -4.86 -18.47 10.66
C ALA A 199 -5.23 -17.59 9.46
N TYR A 200 -6.49 -17.63 9.02
CA TYR A 200 -7.00 -16.72 7.99
C TYR A 200 -6.93 -15.25 8.44
N GLY A 201 -7.43 -14.93 9.63
CA GLY A 201 -7.48 -13.57 10.15
C GLY A 201 -6.09 -12.97 10.35
N LEU A 202 -5.20 -13.69 11.04
CA LEU A 202 -3.82 -13.23 11.22
C LEU A 202 -3.05 -13.16 9.89
N GLY A 203 -3.35 -14.04 8.93
CA GLY A 203 -2.81 -13.97 7.58
C GLY A 203 -3.33 -12.78 6.77
N ALA A 204 -4.60 -12.40 6.98
CA ALA A 204 -5.25 -11.27 6.31
C ALA A 204 -4.64 -9.94 6.78
N PHE A 205 -4.33 -9.83 8.08
CA PHE A 205 -3.62 -8.70 8.68
C PHE A 205 -2.09 -8.88 8.71
N GLY A 206 -1.56 -9.83 7.95
CA GLY A 206 -0.12 -10.17 7.96
C GLY A 206 0.80 -8.98 7.66
N PRO A 207 0.53 -8.15 6.63
CA PRO A 207 1.31 -6.95 6.34
C PRO A 207 1.35 -5.95 7.50
N GLU A 208 0.21 -5.63 8.09
CA GLU A 208 0.05 -4.67 9.19
C GLU A 208 0.73 -5.18 10.46
N LEU A 209 0.53 -6.47 10.79
CA LEU A 209 1.21 -7.12 11.91
C LEU A 209 2.73 -7.15 11.69
N SER A 210 3.20 -7.40 10.46
CA SER A 210 4.63 -7.36 10.15
C SER A 210 5.20 -5.94 10.28
N ALA A 211 4.44 -4.91 9.96
CA ALA A 211 4.84 -3.51 10.16
C ALA A 211 4.98 -3.22 11.66
N LEU A 212 3.96 -3.56 12.47
CA LEU A 212 3.99 -3.41 13.93
C LEU A 212 5.16 -4.16 14.58
N VAL A 213 5.43 -5.40 14.15
CA VAL A 213 6.58 -6.19 14.64
C VAL A 213 7.92 -5.59 14.20
N SER A 214 7.97 -4.85 13.09
CA SER A 214 9.19 -4.17 12.63
C SER A 214 9.48 -2.90 13.43
N LEU A 215 8.46 -2.28 14.02
CA LEU A 215 8.59 -1.15 14.95
C LEU A 215 9.07 -1.57 16.34
N ALA A 216 8.94 -2.85 16.69
CA ALA A 216 9.28 -3.36 18.01
C ALA A 216 10.71 -3.92 18.06
N ASP A 217 11.55 -3.36 18.94
CA ASP A 217 12.90 -3.85 19.25
C ASP A 217 12.92 -4.72 20.52
N GLY A 218 12.11 -5.79 20.52
CA GLY A 218 12.00 -6.75 21.63
C GLY A 218 12.75 -8.06 21.38
N TRP A 219 13.10 -8.76 22.47
CA TRP A 219 13.63 -10.14 22.40
C TRP A 219 12.65 -11.12 21.72
N TRP A 220 11.36 -10.80 21.72
CA TRP A 220 10.29 -11.58 21.11
C TRP A 220 10.12 -11.32 19.61
N THR A 221 10.71 -10.23 19.07
CA THR A 221 10.55 -9.82 17.66
C THR A 221 10.94 -10.93 16.66
N PRO A 222 12.06 -11.67 16.82
CA PRO A 222 12.38 -12.79 15.94
C PRO A 222 11.34 -13.93 16.00
N LEU A 223 10.78 -14.19 17.19
CA LEU A 223 9.74 -15.21 17.37
C LEU A 223 8.43 -14.79 16.69
N ALA A 224 8.04 -13.52 16.82
CA ALA A 224 6.86 -13.01 16.12
C ALA A 224 7.02 -13.03 14.60
N ARG A 225 8.20 -12.65 14.07
CA ARG A 225 8.49 -12.76 12.63
C ARG A 225 8.42 -14.20 12.14
N ALA A 226 8.97 -15.15 12.91
CA ALA A 226 8.87 -16.57 12.60
C ALA A 226 7.41 -17.07 12.65
N GLY A 227 6.63 -16.63 13.64
CA GLY A 227 5.21 -16.96 13.76
C GLY A 227 4.38 -16.44 12.59
N LEU A 228 4.59 -15.18 12.18
CA LEU A 228 3.92 -14.60 11.02
C LEU A 228 4.29 -15.30 9.71
N ALA A 229 5.54 -15.76 9.56
CA ALA A 229 5.98 -16.50 8.39
C ALA A 229 5.33 -17.90 8.24
N LEU A 230 4.80 -18.46 9.33
CA LEU A 230 4.07 -19.73 9.31
C LEU A 230 2.60 -19.57 8.90
N LEU A 231 2.05 -18.36 8.96
CA LEU A 231 0.67 -18.11 8.58
C LEU A 231 0.49 -18.10 7.06
N PRO A 232 -0.69 -18.46 6.55
CA PRO A 232 -0.98 -18.30 5.13
C PRO A 232 -0.96 -16.79 4.80
N PRO A 233 -0.26 -16.35 3.74
CA PRO A 233 -0.09 -14.91 3.44
C PRO A 233 -1.34 -14.34 2.73
N THR A 234 -2.53 -14.55 3.30
CA THR A 234 -3.81 -14.28 2.63
C THR A 234 -4.01 -12.80 2.31
N GLY A 235 -3.62 -11.91 3.23
CA GLY A 235 -3.66 -10.46 3.02
C GLY A 235 -2.71 -10.01 1.92
N ALA A 236 -1.46 -10.49 1.96
CA ALA A 236 -0.45 -10.17 0.95
C ALA A 236 -0.83 -10.69 -0.45
N VAL A 237 -1.44 -11.88 -0.54
CA VAL A 237 -1.97 -12.43 -1.80
C VAL A 237 -3.11 -11.55 -2.32
N ALA A 238 -4.04 -11.15 -1.46
CA ALA A 238 -5.16 -10.27 -1.83
C ALA A 238 -4.65 -8.91 -2.32
N ALA A 239 -3.77 -8.25 -1.55
CA ALA A 239 -3.16 -6.97 -1.93
C ALA A 239 -2.43 -7.06 -3.27
N SER A 240 -1.67 -8.14 -3.49
CA SER A 240 -0.95 -8.35 -4.74
C SER A 240 -1.86 -8.44 -5.97
N VAL A 241 -2.97 -9.17 -5.88
CA VAL A 241 -3.88 -9.32 -7.03
C VAL A 241 -4.78 -8.11 -7.23
N LEU A 242 -5.09 -7.38 -6.16
CA LEU A 242 -5.85 -6.14 -6.23
C LEU A 242 -5.10 -5.02 -6.97
N ARG A 243 -3.77 -5.10 -7.08
CA ARG A 243 -2.97 -4.20 -7.94
C ARG A 243 -3.42 -4.21 -9.39
N LEU A 244 -4.04 -5.29 -9.89
CA LEU A 244 -4.55 -5.35 -11.26
C LEU A 244 -5.68 -4.34 -11.55
N PHE A 245 -6.31 -3.80 -10.52
CA PHE A 245 -7.33 -2.76 -10.65
C PHE A 245 -6.76 -1.35 -10.59
N ALA A 246 -5.47 -1.20 -10.29
CA ALA A 246 -4.77 0.08 -10.33
C ALA A 246 -4.22 0.34 -11.75
N PRO A 247 -4.16 1.60 -12.21
CA PRO A 247 -3.55 1.98 -13.48
C PRO A 247 -2.11 1.45 -13.58
N GLY A 248 -1.79 0.72 -14.66
CA GLY A 248 -0.46 0.13 -14.88
C GLY A 248 -0.05 -0.94 -13.86
N GLY A 249 -0.95 -1.34 -12.96
CA GLY A 249 -0.64 -2.23 -11.86
C GLY A 249 -0.37 -3.67 -12.31
N ALA A 250 0.72 -4.23 -11.79
CA ALA A 250 1.12 -5.62 -12.02
C ALA A 250 1.06 -6.43 -10.72
N VAL A 251 0.76 -7.72 -10.88
CA VAL A 251 0.75 -8.68 -9.77
C VAL A 251 2.17 -8.86 -9.23
N ASP A 252 2.32 -8.79 -7.91
CA ASP A 252 3.55 -9.23 -7.25
C ASP A 252 3.58 -10.77 -7.18
N PRO A 253 4.56 -11.43 -7.83
CA PRO A 253 4.63 -12.88 -7.80
C PRO A 253 4.97 -13.43 -6.41
N ARG A 254 5.61 -12.64 -5.52
CA ARG A 254 6.12 -13.15 -4.24
C ARG A 254 5.01 -13.62 -3.29
N PRO A 255 3.93 -12.85 -3.02
CA PRO A 255 2.85 -13.34 -2.18
C PRO A 255 2.17 -14.59 -2.76
N LEU A 256 2.01 -14.67 -4.08
CA LEU A 256 1.44 -15.84 -4.75
C LEU A 256 2.32 -17.09 -4.59
N LEU A 257 3.62 -16.96 -4.81
CA LEU A 257 4.58 -18.04 -4.60
C LEU A 257 4.66 -18.44 -3.13
N GLY A 258 4.58 -17.48 -2.20
CA GLY A 258 4.47 -17.74 -0.77
C GLY A 258 3.20 -18.50 -0.39
N GLY A 259 2.05 -18.13 -0.95
CA GLY A 259 0.78 -18.84 -0.77
C GLY A 259 0.82 -20.26 -1.33
N LEU A 260 1.43 -20.47 -2.51
CA LEU A 260 1.64 -21.79 -3.09
C LEU A 260 2.60 -22.64 -2.26
N LEU A 261 3.67 -22.05 -1.74
CA LEU A 261 4.62 -22.73 -0.86
C LEU A 261 3.95 -23.13 0.46
N HIS A 262 3.10 -22.28 1.01
CA HIS A 262 2.30 -22.59 2.20
C HIS A 262 1.32 -23.74 1.92
N LEU A 263 0.59 -23.69 0.80
CA LEU A 263 -0.32 -24.77 0.38
C LEU A 263 0.43 -26.10 0.20
N TRP A 264 1.61 -26.06 -0.42
CA TRP A 264 2.52 -27.21 -0.53
C TRP A 264 2.97 -27.71 0.86
N ALA A 265 3.36 -26.82 1.79
CA ALA A 265 3.79 -27.25 3.11
C ALA A 265 2.64 -27.91 3.89
N ALA A 266 1.48 -27.23 3.97
CA ALA A 266 0.30 -27.72 4.68
C ALA A 266 -0.26 -29.01 4.06
N GLY A 267 -0.28 -29.13 2.73
CA GLY A 267 -0.69 -30.34 2.04
C GLY A 267 0.24 -31.52 2.28
N GLY A 268 1.55 -31.26 2.34
CA GLY A 268 2.57 -32.28 2.63
C GLY A 268 2.45 -32.78 4.06
N LEU A 269 2.29 -31.86 5.01
CA LEU A 269 2.05 -32.19 6.43
C LEU A 269 0.76 -32.98 6.62
N THR A 270 -0.32 -32.62 5.92
CA THR A 270 -1.60 -33.35 5.98
C THR A 270 -1.41 -34.77 5.45
N ALA A 271 -0.83 -34.94 4.28
CA ALA A 271 -0.56 -36.27 3.72
C ALA A 271 0.40 -37.08 4.60
N ALA A 272 1.36 -36.42 5.26
CA ALA A 272 2.28 -37.07 6.18
C ALA A 272 1.63 -37.54 7.47
N ALA A 273 0.68 -36.79 8.01
CA ALA A 273 -0.12 -37.17 9.17
C ALA A 273 -0.91 -38.46 8.94
N PHE A 274 -1.29 -38.73 7.69
CA PHE A 274 -1.96 -39.97 7.30
C PHE A 274 -1.00 -41.13 6.97
N GLY A 275 0.32 -40.93 6.92
CA GLY A 275 1.29 -42.02 6.71
C GLY A 275 2.05 -41.93 5.39
N TRP A 276 2.95 -40.95 5.27
CA TRP A 276 3.79 -40.73 4.08
C TRP A 276 4.69 -41.92 3.70
N ARG A 277 4.97 -42.85 4.64
CA ARG A 277 5.86 -44.00 4.42
C ARG A 277 5.35 -44.95 3.32
N GLU A 278 4.06 -44.91 3.03
CA GLU A 278 3.40 -45.67 1.96
C GLU A 278 3.46 -44.97 0.60
N ALA A 279 3.91 -43.70 0.55
CA ALA A 279 4.12 -43.00 -0.70
C ALA A 279 5.34 -43.57 -1.42
N SER A 280 5.21 -43.79 -2.73
CA SER A 280 6.36 -44.24 -3.52
C SER A 280 7.48 -43.20 -3.44
N ARG A 281 8.73 -43.66 -3.50
CA ARG A 281 9.91 -42.79 -3.56
C ARG A 281 9.79 -41.71 -4.65
N ARG A 282 9.14 -42.03 -5.77
CA ARG A 282 8.88 -41.08 -6.87
C ARG A 282 7.94 -39.94 -6.47
N ILE A 283 6.87 -40.23 -5.73
CA ILE A 283 5.93 -39.22 -5.24
C ILE A 283 6.59 -38.34 -4.18
N ALA A 284 7.35 -38.94 -3.26
CA ALA A 284 8.10 -38.18 -2.26
C ALA A 284 9.14 -37.25 -2.90
N LEU A 285 9.89 -37.73 -3.90
CA LEU A 285 10.85 -36.92 -4.64
C LEU A 285 10.18 -35.82 -5.48
N ALA A 286 9.04 -36.11 -6.11
CA ALA A 286 8.28 -35.11 -6.86
C ALA A 286 7.75 -33.99 -5.96
N TRP A 287 7.24 -34.34 -4.77
CA TRP A 287 6.78 -33.36 -3.78
C TRP A 287 7.93 -32.47 -3.29
N LEU A 288 9.06 -33.08 -2.91
CA LEU A 288 10.26 -32.32 -2.50
C LEU A 288 10.79 -31.44 -3.63
N GLY A 289 10.84 -31.97 -4.86
CA GLY A 289 11.24 -31.21 -6.05
C GLY A 289 10.35 -29.99 -6.28
N ALA A 290 9.02 -30.13 -6.15
CA ALA A 290 8.08 -29.02 -6.25
C ALA A 290 8.32 -27.95 -5.18
N GLY A 291 8.57 -28.36 -3.92
CA GLY A 291 8.90 -27.45 -2.84
C GLY A 291 10.20 -26.68 -3.07
N ILE A 292 11.25 -27.37 -3.54
CA ILE A 292 12.53 -26.74 -3.90
C ILE A 292 12.35 -25.75 -5.05
N LEU A 293 11.58 -26.12 -6.09
CA LEU A 293 11.29 -25.22 -7.21
C LEU A 293 10.49 -24.00 -6.77
N LEU A 294 9.48 -24.16 -5.91
CA LEU A 294 8.71 -23.03 -5.35
C LEU A 294 9.59 -22.14 -4.47
N ALA A 295 10.45 -22.70 -3.62
CA ALA A 295 11.37 -21.94 -2.79
C ALA A 295 12.42 -21.19 -3.64
N ALA A 296 12.95 -21.84 -4.68
CA ALA A 296 13.88 -21.21 -5.62
C ALA A 296 13.21 -20.11 -6.44
N ALA A 297 11.97 -20.34 -6.91
CA ALA A 297 11.18 -19.33 -7.60
C ALA A 297 10.88 -18.13 -6.68
N LEU A 298 10.52 -18.37 -5.42
CA LEU A 298 10.29 -17.29 -4.44
C LEU A 298 11.58 -16.52 -4.14
N ALA A 299 12.72 -17.20 -4.00
CA ALA A 299 14.02 -16.58 -3.77
C ALA A 299 14.50 -15.76 -4.99
N GLY A 300 14.24 -16.24 -6.20
CA GLY A 300 14.58 -15.55 -7.46
C GLY A 300 13.53 -14.52 -7.91
N ALA A 301 12.35 -14.49 -7.29
CA ALA A 301 11.31 -13.53 -7.63
C ALA A 301 11.78 -12.10 -7.30
N PRO A 302 11.55 -11.13 -8.20
CA PRO A 302 11.96 -9.75 -8.00
C PRO A 302 11.47 -9.23 -6.65
N ASP A 303 12.37 -8.62 -5.87
CA ASP A 303 11.97 -7.93 -4.66
C ASP A 303 11.42 -6.54 -5.05
N PRO A 304 10.13 -6.24 -4.82
CA PRO A 304 9.61 -4.90 -5.08
C PRO A 304 10.33 -3.83 -4.25
N LEU A 305 10.99 -4.22 -3.15
CA LEU A 305 11.75 -3.32 -2.28
C LEU A 305 13.24 -3.28 -2.64
N ALA A 306 13.71 -4.03 -3.64
CA ALA A 306 15.09 -3.93 -4.12
C ALA A 306 15.33 -2.58 -4.79
N TRP A 307 16.59 -2.14 -4.73
CA TRP A 307 17.11 -1.08 -5.58
C TRP A 307 17.06 -1.52 -7.05
N THR A 308 16.60 -0.63 -7.93
CA THR A 308 16.46 -0.87 -9.37
C THR A 308 17.23 0.17 -10.18
N GLU A 309 17.46 -0.12 -11.47
CA GLU A 309 18.01 0.87 -12.42
C GLU A 309 17.06 2.06 -12.60
N GLU A 310 15.75 1.86 -12.47
CA GLU A 310 14.76 2.92 -12.50
C GLU A 310 14.93 3.88 -11.32
N ASP A 311 15.14 3.38 -10.09
CA ASP A 311 15.39 4.25 -8.93
C ASP A 311 16.64 5.11 -9.15
N ALA A 312 17.71 4.49 -9.68
CA ALA A 312 18.95 5.19 -9.98
C ALA A 312 18.72 6.28 -11.04
N ALA A 313 18.05 5.96 -12.14
CA ALA A 313 17.77 6.89 -13.23
C ALA A 313 16.92 8.08 -12.76
N LEU A 314 15.88 7.83 -11.96
CA LEU A 314 14.98 8.87 -11.43
C LEU A 314 15.71 9.79 -10.44
N LEU A 315 16.47 9.24 -9.49
CA LEU A 315 17.22 10.07 -8.54
C LEU A 315 18.35 10.85 -9.22
N GLU A 316 19.02 10.27 -10.20
CA GLU A 316 19.99 11.01 -11.02
C GLU A 316 19.32 12.12 -11.84
N ALA A 317 18.13 11.88 -12.38
CA ALA A 317 17.36 12.91 -13.08
C ALA A 317 16.96 14.06 -12.15
N ALA A 318 16.49 13.74 -10.94
CA ALA A 318 16.18 14.74 -9.92
C ALA A 318 17.39 15.56 -9.49
N LEU A 319 18.55 14.92 -9.25
CA LEU A 319 19.77 15.65 -8.92
C LEU A 319 20.25 16.56 -10.06
N ARG A 320 20.13 16.12 -11.32
CA ARG A 320 20.42 16.97 -12.48
C ARG A 320 19.46 18.17 -12.53
N ARG A 321 18.17 17.94 -12.33
CA ARG A 321 17.16 19.00 -12.37
C ARG A 321 17.32 20.00 -11.22
N ALA A 322 17.60 19.50 -10.02
CA ALA A 322 17.92 20.32 -8.86
C ALA A 322 19.15 21.19 -9.12
N ARG A 323 20.21 20.65 -9.75
CA ARG A 323 21.39 21.43 -10.15
C ARG A 323 21.05 22.57 -11.12
N ASP A 324 20.17 22.33 -12.08
CA ASP A 324 19.75 23.35 -13.06
C ASP A 324 19.04 24.54 -12.38
N VAL A 325 18.36 24.30 -11.26
CA VAL A 325 17.65 25.33 -10.48
C VAL A 325 18.39 25.76 -9.20
N ALA A 326 19.54 25.15 -8.89
CA ALA A 326 20.30 25.44 -7.67
C ALA A 326 20.73 26.91 -7.58
N GLY A 327 21.00 27.53 -8.74
CA GLY A 327 21.34 28.96 -8.84
C GLY A 327 20.22 29.91 -8.42
N LEU A 328 19.01 29.42 -8.09
CA LEU A 328 17.98 30.23 -7.44
C LEU A 328 18.40 30.59 -6.01
N PHE A 329 19.02 29.69 -5.24
CA PHE A 329 19.36 29.93 -3.84
C PHE A 329 20.86 29.72 -3.58
N ASP A 330 21.53 30.79 -3.16
CA ASP A 330 22.96 30.75 -2.87
C ASP A 330 23.27 29.74 -1.75
N GLY A 331 24.23 28.85 -2.00
CA GLY A 331 24.65 27.82 -1.03
C GLY A 331 23.81 26.54 -1.04
N TRP A 332 22.76 26.45 -1.86
CA TRP A 332 22.07 25.18 -2.07
C TRP A 332 22.87 24.26 -2.99
N GLU A 333 23.44 23.19 -2.43
CA GLU A 333 24.27 22.21 -3.15
C GLU A 333 23.56 20.84 -3.25
N PRO A 334 22.55 20.66 -4.12
CA PRO A 334 21.69 19.47 -4.14
C PRO A 334 22.45 18.16 -4.38
N GLU A 335 23.59 18.19 -5.08
CA GLU A 335 24.44 17.00 -5.31
C GLU A 335 25.08 16.45 -4.03
N SER A 336 25.29 17.32 -3.04
CA SER A 336 25.85 16.96 -1.75
C SER A 336 24.78 16.58 -0.73
N THR A 337 23.51 16.89 -1.02
CA THR A 337 22.37 16.60 -0.15
C THR A 337 22.11 15.09 -0.13
N PRO A 338 22.20 14.44 1.04
CA PRO A 338 21.86 13.03 1.17
C PRO A 338 20.36 12.79 0.98
N ILE A 339 20.04 11.66 0.35
CA ILE A 339 18.66 11.23 0.10
C ILE A 339 18.42 9.90 0.82
N LEU A 340 17.32 9.80 1.56
CA LEU A 340 16.81 8.57 2.14
C LEU A 340 15.61 8.08 1.31
N LEU A 341 15.87 7.15 0.39
CA LEU A 341 14.82 6.51 -0.41
C LEU A 341 14.11 5.44 0.43
N THR A 342 12.83 5.66 0.72
CA THR A 342 11.98 4.74 1.49
C THR A 342 11.24 3.79 0.56
N LYS A 343 11.39 2.48 0.83
CA LYS A 343 10.66 1.40 0.16
C LYS A 343 9.99 0.51 1.19
N GLY A 344 8.98 1.05 1.87
CA GLY A 344 8.34 0.40 3.01
C GLY A 344 9.37 0.15 4.12
N ARG A 345 9.56 -1.12 4.50
CA ARG A 345 10.51 -1.53 5.55
C ARG A 345 12.00 -1.49 5.16
N VAL A 346 12.32 -1.06 3.94
CA VAL A 346 13.71 -0.95 3.47
C VAL A 346 14.00 0.51 3.18
N ASN A 347 15.14 1.01 3.66
CA ASN A 347 15.62 2.33 3.28
C ASN A 347 16.96 2.21 2.57
N TYR A 348 17.14 3.05 1.55
CA TYR A 348 18.39 3.23 0.84
C TYR A 348 18.87 4.66 1.08
N LEU A 349 20.08 4.75 1.64
CA LEU A 349 20.76 6.02 1.83
C LEU A 349 21.63 6.28 0.61
N VAL A 350 21.39 7.41 -0.04
CA VAL A 350 22.00 7.82 -1.30
C VAL A 350 22.79 9.10 -1.08
N ASN A 351 23.99 9.18 -1.65
CA ASN A 351 24.90 10.34 -1.55
C ASN A 351 25.25 10.77 -0.12
N PHE A 352 25.27 9.82 0.83
CA PHE A 352 25.67 10.15 2.18
C PHE A 352 27.14 10.59 2.26
N PRO A 353 27.45 11.67 3.00
CA PRO A 353 28.83 12.14 3.13
C PRO A 353 29.74 11.06 3.73
N ALA A 354 30.89 10.81 3.11
CA ALA A 354 31.81 9.75 3.55
C ALA A 354 32.45 10.03 4.93
N GLY A 355 32.42 11.28 5.40
CA GLY A 355 32.91 11.69 6.72
C GLY A 355 31.86 11.69 7.83
N ALA A 356 30.58 11.49 7.50
CA ALA A 356 29.51 11.35 8.49
C ALA A 356 29.41 9.88 8.94
N GLU A 357 29.10 9.66 10.22
CA GLU A 357 28.88 8.31 10.76
C GLU A 357 27.58 7.74 10.18
N ALA A 358 27.70 7.04 9.05
CA ALA A 358 26.55 6.44 8.38
C ALA A 358 25.99 5.27 9.21
N PRO A 359 24.65 5.09 9.24
CA PRO A 359 24.06 3.90 9.85
C PRO A 359 24.60 2.63 9.19
N PRO A 360 24.68 1.51 9.94
CA PRO A 360 25.19 0.25 9.40
C PRO A 360 24.33 -0.22 8.21
N GLY A 361 24.99 -0.51 7.09
CA GLY A 361 24.33 -0.86 5.85
C GLY A 361 25.21 -1.66 4.91
N THR A 362 24.60 -2.19 3.85
CA THR A 362 25.28 -2.92 2.79
C THR A 362 25.33 -2.06 1.53
N PRO A 363 26.51 -1.81 0.93
CA PRO A 363 26.58 -1.16 -0.37
C PRO A 363 25.79 -1.96 -1.41
N VAL A 364 24.92 -1.29 -2.17
CA VAL A 364 24.06 -1.93 -3.19
C VAL A 364 24.45 -1.51 -4.60
N ALA A 365 24.88 -0.27 -4.76
CA ALA A 365 25.40 0.25 -6.02
C ALA A 365 26.56 1.21 -5.74
N ALA A 366 27.54 1.17 -6.64
CA ALA A 366 28.63 2.13 -6.70
C ALA A 366 28.72 2.62 -8.15
N GLY A 367 28.31 3.87 -8.39
CA GLY A 367 28.30 4.53 -9.70
C GLY A 367 28.36 6.03 -9.50
N ALA A 368 27.58 6.80 -10.28
CA ALA A 368 27.40 8.23 -10.02
C ALA A 368 26.75 8.48 -8.64
N LEU A 369 25.83 7.58 -8.24
CA LEU A 369 25.25 7.54 -6.90
C LEU A 369 25.99 6.55 -6.00
N LYS A 370 26.25 6.97 -4.76
CA LYS A 370 26.71 6.07 -3.69
C LYS A 370 25.49 5.59 -2.92
N VAL A 371 25.18 4.29 -2.99
CA VAL A 371 23.94 3.75 -2.43
C VAL A 371 24.24 2.68 -1.37
N VAL A 372 23.73 2.91 -0.17
CA VAL A 372 23.83 1.98 0.97
C VAL A 372 22.42 1.57 1.38
N ARG A 373 22.14 0.26 1.37
CA ARG A 373 20.92 -0.28 1.97
C ARG A 373 21.11 -0.40 3.46
N LEU A 374 20.24 0.24 4.23
CA LEU A 374 20.35 0.21 5.69
C LEU A 374 19.95 -1.17 6.25
N GLN A 375 20.64 -1.63 7.29
CA GLN A 375 20.30 -2.90 7.96
C GLN A 375 19.00 -2.81 8.75
N ARG A 376 18.70 -1.62 9.27
CA ARG A 376 17.43 -1.25 9.92
C ARG A 376 16.89 -0.02 9.21
N PRO A 377 15.57 0.06 8.96
CA PRO A 377 14.98 1.28 8.42
C PRO A 377 15.07 2.40 9.48
N GLU A 378 15.44 3.59 9.05
CA GLU A 378 15.28 4.83 9.82
C GLU A 378 13.80 5.21 9.85
N ILE A 379 13.12 5.10 8.70
CA ILE A 379 11.69 5.32 8.55
C ILE A 379 11.07 4.02 8.02
N PRO A 380 10.29 3.29 8.84
CA PRO A 380 9.74 1.97 8.51
C PRO A 380 8.46 2.04 7.67
N VAL A 381 8.13 3.23 7.15
CA VAL A 381 6.95 3.53 6.32
C VAL A 381 7.40 4.24 5.04
N VAL A 382 6.50 4.29 4.06
CA VAL A 382 6.69 5.13 2.87
C VAL A 382 6.43 6.57 3.30
N ALA A 383 7.41 7.44 3.12
CA ALA A 383 7.36 8.84 3.55
C ALA A 383 8.08 9.75 2.54
N ASN A 384 7.67 11.01 2.51
CA ASN A 384 8.38 12.11 1.88
C ASN A 384 8.55 13.23 2.94
N GLY A 385 9.58 14.04 2.81
CA GLY A 385 9.86 15.10 3.78
C GLY A 385 11.36 15.24 4.04
N VAL A 386 11.70 15.66 5.25
CA VAL A 386 13.08 15.68 5.72
C VAL A 386 13.17 14.96 7.05
N TRP A 387 14.27 14.24 7.22
CA TRP A 387 14.60 13.56 8.45
C TRP A 387 16.05 13.85 8.83
N LYS A 388 16.43 13.58 10.08
CA LYS A 388 17.82 13.62 10.50
C LYS A 388 18.37 12.21 10.64
N VAL A 389 19.40 11.89 9.87
CA VAL A 389 20.19 10.66 10.07
C VAL A 389 21.45 11.04 10.83
N GLY A 390 21.45 10.78 12.14
CA GLY A 390 22.37 11.46 13.05
C GLY A 390 22.00 12.94 13.16
N GLU A 391 22.97 13.84 12.94
CA GLU A 391 22.72 15.30 12.88
C GLU A 391 22.53 15.81 11.45
N GLN A 392 22.68 14.94 10.44
CA GLN A 392 22.62 15.35 9.04
C GLN A 392 21.18 15.36 8.54
N PRO A 393 20.64 16.50 8.06
CA PRO A 393 19.35 16.51 7.38
C PRO A 393 19.47 15.73 6.07
N VAL A 394 18.51 14.84 5.83
CA VAL A 394 18.38 14.03 4.62
C VAL A 394 17.02 14.27 3.99
N ALA A 395 16.99 14.40 2.66
CA ALA A 395 15.74 14.43 1.91
C ALA A 395 15.14 13.03 1.92
N VAL A 396 13.94 12.86 2.47
CA VAL A 396 13.24 11.59 2.51
C VAL A 396 12.35 11.51 1.29
N VAL A 397 12.50 10.46 0.49
CA VAL A 397 11.69 10.27 -0.71
C VAL A 397 11.14 8.85 -0.80
N ALA A 398 9.87 8.71 -1.11
CA ALA A 398 9.21 7.44 -1.37
C ALA A 398 9.64 6.89 -2.73
N GLY A 399 9.95 5.60 -2.83
CA GLY A 399 10.20 5.00 -4.15
C GLY A 399 8.97 5.09 -5.05
N ARG A 400 9.14 5.61 -6.28
CA ARG A 400 8.05 5.90 -7.25
C ARG A 400 6.94 4.85 -7.29
N ARG A 401 7.27 3.57 -7.52
CA ARG A 401 6.26 2.50 -7.62
C ARG A 401 5.47 2.29 -6.32
N LEU A 402 6.06 2.54 -5.17
CA LEU A 402 5.37 2.47 -3.88
C LEU A 402 4.57 3.73 -3.61
N LEU A 403 5.05 4.88 -4.07
CA LEU A 403 4.30 6.13 -4.05
C LEU A 403 3.05 6.02 -4.94
N ASP A 404 3.18 5.53 -6.18
CA ASP A 404 2.06 5.21 -7.08
C ASP A 404 1.05 4.26 -6.41
N GLN A 405 1.54 3.22 -5.73
CA GLN A 405 0.69 2.28 -5.00
C GLN A 405 -0.01 2.94 -3.80
N ALA A 406 0.70 3.77 -3.04
CA ALA A 406 0.13 4.47 -1.90
C ALA A 406 -0.91 5.51 -2.35
N LEU A 407 -0.65 6.23 -3.44
CA LEU A 407 -1.61 7.15 -4.06
C LEU A 407 -2.85 6.39 -4.56
N GLY A 408 -2.67 5.28 -5.29
CA GLY A 408 -3.79 4.43 -5.71
C GLY A 408 -4.50 3.69 -4.57
N GLY A 409 -3.84 3.53 -3.41
CA GLY A 409 -4.35 2.97 -2.16
C GLY A 409 -5.11 4.00 -1.30
N LEU A 410 -4.74 5.27 -1.33
CA LEU A 410 -5.54 6.35 -0.75
C LEU A 410 -6.77 6.68 -1.56
N GLU A 411 -6.68 6.61 -2.89
CA GLU A 411 -7.84 6.62 -3.78
C GLU A 411 -8.77 5.40 -3.52
N ALA A 412 -8.30 4.42 -2.75
CA ALA A 412 -9.03 3.24 -2.28
C ALA A 412 -9.60 3.32 -0.87
N GLY A 413 -9.27 4.37 -0.11
CA GLY A 413 -9.48 4.49 1.33
C GLY A 413 -8.90 3.36 2.19
N GLU A 414 -7.68 2.90 1.88
CA GLU A 414 -6.88 2.07 2.80
C GLU A 414 -6.24 2.94 3.90
N GLU A 415 -6.97 3.15 5.00
CA GLU A 415 -6.64 4.22 5.94
C GLU A 415 -6.16 3.80 7.34
N LEU A 416 -5.84 2.53 7.57
CA LEU A 416 -5.49 2.15 8.95
C LEU A 416 -4.06 2.52 9.37
N LEU A 417 -3.15 2.79 8.42
CA LEU A 417 -1.74 3.13 8.71
C LEU A 417 -1.10 4.13 7.72
N ALA A 418 -1.79 4.55 6.66
CA ALA A 418 -1.29 5.58 5.76
C ALA A 418 -1.60 6.96 6.37
N GLY A 419 -0.63 7.58 7.03
CA GLY A 419 -0.76 8.94 7.55
C GLY A 419 -1.17 9.94 6.45
N GLY A 420 -1.74 11.08 6.87
CA GLY A 420 -2.28 12.12 6.00
C GLY A 420 -1.31 12.76 4.97
N GLU A 421 -0.06 12.31 4.91
CA GLU A 421 0.95 12.75 3.94
C GLU A 421 0.69 12.27 2.51
N ALA A 422 0.06 11.11 2.30
CA ALA A 422 -0.15 10.62 0.94
C ALA A 422 -1.29 11.36 0.19
N GLY A 423 -2.26 11.95 0.90
CA GLY A 423 -3.24 12.88 0.29
C GLY A 423 -2.61 14.25 -0.03
N LEU A 424 -1.60 14.63 0.73
CA LEU A 424 -0.74 15.78 0.48
C LEU A 424 0.15 15.56 -0.74
N LEU A 425 0.67 14.36 -0.93
CA LEU A 425 1.45 13.98 -2.13
C LEU A 425 0.60 14.01 -3.41
N LYS A 426 -0.68 13.63 -3.35
CA LYS A 426 -1.59 13.80 -4.49
C LYS A 426 -1.74 15.28 -4.91
N GLY A 427 -1.83 16.19 -3.94
CA GLY A 427 -1.94 17.63 -4.18
C GLY A 427 -0.64 18.29 -4.65
N LEU A 428 0.52 17.83 -4.15
CA LEU A 428 1.84 18.32 -4.55
C LEU A 428 2.23 17.91 -5.96
N VAL A 429 1.80 16.72 -6.38
CA VAL A 429 2.25 16.11 -7.62
C VAL A 429 1.23 16.27 -8.76
N GLY A 430 0.14 17.01 -8.55
CA GLY A 430 -0.86 17.29 -9.58
C GLY A 430 -1.54 16.05 -10.18
N ALA A 431 -1.35 14.88 -9.54
CA ALA A 431 -1.75 13.60 -10.09
C ALA A 431 -3.28 13.52 -10.19
N ARG A 432 -3.77 13.51 -11.43
CA ARG A 432 -5.19 13.35 -11.73
C ARG A 432 -5.64 11.94 -11.39
N ILE A 433 -6.89 11.83 -10.91
CA ILE A 433 -7.51 10.55 -10.57
C ILE A 433 -7.36 9.59 -11.75
N GLY A 434 -6.62 8.49 -11.55
CA GLY A 434 -6.47 7.41 -12.53
C GLY A 434 -5.27 7.46 -13.48
N ASP A 435 -4.46 8.54 -13.49
CA ASP A 435 -3.36 8.68 -14.47
C ASP A 435 -1.99 8.19 -13.95
N GLY A 436 -1.86 7.92 -12.64
CA GLY A 436 -0.57 7.56 -12.01
C GLY A 436 0.44 8.72 -12.01
N LEU A 437 1.57 8.57 -11.30
CA LEU A 437 2.59 9.61 -11.25
C LEU A 437 3.42 9.61 -12.53
N THR A 438 3.49 10.75 -13.23
CA THR A 438 4.42 10.89 -14.35
C THR A 438 5.86 10.96 -13.85
N GLU A 439 6.81 10.74 -14.76
CA GLU A 439 8.23 10.80 -14.41
C GLU A 439 8.67 12.23 -14.03
N ASP A 440 8.19 13.24 -14.76
CA ASP A 440 8.50 14.66 -14.51
C ASP A 440 8.00 15.11 -13.13
N GLU A 441 6.77 14.72 -12.81
CA GLU A 441 6.11 14.90 -11.51
C GLU A 441 6.86 14.26 -10.35
N TYR A 442 7.28 12.99 -10.49
CA TYR A 442 8.08 12.32 -9.47
C TYR A 442 9.44 13.00 -9.28
N VAL A 443 10.09 13.36 -10.38
CA VAL A 443 11.37 14.07 -10.37
C VAL A 443 11.23 15.42 -9.69
N GLY A 444 10.19 16.19 -10.00
CA GLY A 444 9.84 17.46 -9.36
C GLY A 444 9.64 17.30 -7.85
N ALA A 445 8.89 16.28 -7.42
CA ALA A 445 8.70 15.98 -6.00
C ALA A 445 10.03 15.66 -5.28
N VAL A 446 10.95 14.92 -5.91
CA VAL A 446 12.28 14.68 -5.31
C VAL A 446 13.07 15.99 -5.18
N VAL A 447 12.97 16.90 -6.15
CA VAL A 447 13.60 18.23 -6.08
C VAL A 447 13.01 19.07 -4.94
N HIS A 448 11.69 19.00 -4.72
CA HIS A 448 11.00 19.63 -3.58
C HIS A 448 11.60 19.17 -2.25
N GLU A 449 11.72 17.85 -2.04
CA GLU A 449 12.28 17.31 -0.79
C GLU A 449 13.77 17.61 -0.60
N LEU A 450 14.54 17.67 -1.69
CA LEU A 450 15.94 18.10 -1.66
C LEU A 450 16.09 19.55 -1.19
N PHE A 451 15.11 20.41 -1.50
CA PHE A 451 15.12 21.80 -1.05
C PHE A 451 14.79 21.93 0.43
N HIS A 452 13.88 21.13 0.96
CA HIS A 452 13.60 21.12 2.40
C HIS A 452 14.83 20.77 3.25
N ALA A 453 15.69 19.85 2.78
CA ALA A 453 16.93 19.54 3.49
C ALA A 453 17.87 20.75 3.61
N TYR A 454 17.83 21.66 2.63
CA TYR A 454 18.56 22.94 2.66
C TYR A 454 17.90 23.97 3.58
N GLN A 455 16.57 23.99 3.67
CA GLN A 455 15.81 24.89 4.54
C GLN A 455 15.94 24.55 6.04
N MET A 456 16.28 23.30 6.38
CA MET A 456 16.19 22.78 7.74
C MET A 456 16.88 23.62 8.84
N PRO A 457 18.11 24.15 8.64
CA PRO A 457 18.75 24.98 9.67
C PRO A 457 17.93 26.24 10.03
N VAL A 458 17.28 26.86 9.03
CA VAL A 458 16.45 28.05 9.24
C VAL A 458 15.14 27.68 9.93
N VAL A 459 14.55 26.53 9.58
CA VAL A 459 13.34 26.02 10.26
C VAL A 459 13.62 25.77 11.74
N GLU A 460 14.75 25.16 12.08
CA GLU A 460 15.15 24.89 13.47
C GLU A 460 15.31 26.18 14.28
N GLU A 461 15.88 27.22 13.68
CA GLU A 461 16.01 28.53 14.32
C GLU A 461 14.65 29.23 14.45
N TRP A 462 13.83 29.24 13.40
CA TRP A 462 12.52 29.91 13.39
C TRP A 462 11.58 29.29 14.43
N THR A 463 11.57 27.97 14.52
CA THR A 463 10.70 27.23 15.44
C THR A 463 11.27 27.12 16.86
N ALA A 464 12.46 27.69 17.11
CA ALA A 464 13.09 27.68 18.41
C ALA A 464 12.23 28.43 19.44
N GLY A 465 11.59 27.69 20.33
CA GLY A 465 10.76 28.25 21.41
C GLY A 465 9.26 28.29 21.11
N TRP A 466 8.81 27.67 20.03
CA TRP A 466 7.38 27.41 19.81
C TRP A 466 6.80 26.51 20.90
N ASP A 467 5.55 26.77 21.27
CA ASP A 467 4.81 26.03 22.30
C ASP A 467 3.51 25.41 21.74
N GLU A 468 2.60 24.98 22.61
CA GLU A 468 1.31 24.39 22.21
C GLU A 468 0.44 25.35 21.39
N GLY A 469 0.68 26.66 21.45
CA GLY A 469 0.00 27.67 20.63
C GLY A 469 0.30 27.55 19.14
N HIS A 470 1.45 26.97 18.77
CA HIS A 470 1.88 26.74 17.39
C HIS A 470 1.45 25.37 16.84
N ALA A 471 0.40 24.77 17.39
CA ALA A 471 -0.11 23.46 16.95
C ALA A 471 -0.63 23.49 15.51
N GLN A 472 0.14 22.91 14.58
CA GLN A 472 -0.18 22.81 13.16
C GLN A 472 -1.55 22.16 12.88
N GLU A 473 -2.00 21.23 13.72
CA GLU A 473 -3.24 20.48 13.51
C GLU A 473 -4.46 21.41 13.55
N ARG A 474 -4.41 22.44 14.42
CA ARG A 474 -5.47 23.44 14.51
C ARG A 474 -5.58 24.27 13.24
N LEU A 475 -4.43 24.61 12.63
CA LEU A 475 -4.42 25.30 11.33
C LEU A 475 -5.16 24.46 10.29
N TRP A 476 -4.80 23.19 10.10
CA TRP A 476 -5.33 22.38 9.01
C TRP A 476 -6.78 21.96 9.18
N TYR A 477 -7.19 21.63 10.39
CA TYR A 477 -8.49 21.00 10.63
C TYR A 477 -9.55 21.97 11.16
N GLU A 478 -9.16 23.06 11.84
CA GLU A 478 -10.13 24.02 12.39
C GLU A 478 -10.29 25.24 11.50
N LEU A 479 -9.18 25.81 11.00
CA LEU A 479 -9.21 27.10 10.30
C LEU A 479 -9.59 26.98 8.82
N TYR A 480 -9.14 25.95 8.13
CA TYR A 480 -9.39 25.78 6.69
C TYR A 480 -10.74 25.17 6.34
N LEU A 481 -11.52 24.76 7.36
CA LEU A 481 -12.93 24.45 7.18
C LEU A 481 -13.81 25.71 7.23
N ASP A 482 -13.25 26.87 7.59
CA ASP A 482 -14.00 28.10 7.69
C ASP A 482 -14.27 28.74 6.32
N ALA A 483 -15.55 28.93 6.01
CA ALA A 483 -15.99 29.44 4.71
C ALA A 483 -15.48 30.86 4.41
N GLU A 484 -15.39 31.73 5.43
CA GLU A 484 -14.92 33.10 5.23
C GLU A 484 -13.40 33.14 5.02
N ASN A 485 -12.63 32.35 5.77
CA ASN A 485 -11.20 32.16 5.51
C ASN A 485 -10.97 31.67 4.08
N ASN A 486 -11.72 30.66 3.64
CA ASN A 486 -11.58 30.08 2.30
C ASN A 486 -11.89 31.11 1.20
N ARG A 487 -12.91 31.95 1.41
CA ARG A 487 -13.24 33.06 0.52
C ARG A 487 -12.13 34.11 0.46
N LEU A 488 -11.55 34.47 1.60
CA LEU A 488 -10.46 35.45 1.67
C LEU A 488 -9.18 34.91 1.01
N GLN A 489 -8.82 33.66 1.26
CA GLN A 489 -7.68 33.02 0.59
C GLN A 489 -7.85 32.89 -0.92
N ALA A 490 -9.06 32.62 -1.41
CA ALA A 490 -9.32 32.63 -2.85
C ALA A 490 -9.01 34.00 -3.47
N ARG A 491 -9.35 35.10 -2.78
CA ARG A 491 -9.02 36.46 -3.22
C ARG A 491 -7.52 36.76 -3.12
N GLU A 492 -6.82 36.22 -2.12
CA GLU A 492 -5.36 36.29 -2.05
C GLU A 492 -4.72 35.63 -3.27
N ALA A 493 -5.18 34.43 -3.63
CA ALA A 493 -4.71 33.71 -4.81
C ALA A 493 -4.99 34.46 -6.12
N GLU A 494 -6.18 35.06 -6.27
CA GLU A 494 -6.52 35.92 -7.42
C GLU A 494 -5.52 37.09 -7.57
N HIS A 495 -5.18 37.75 -6.47
CA HIS A 495 -4.25 38.89 -6.49
C HIS A 495 -2.81 38.47 -6.76
N LEU A 496 -2.34 37.34 -6.20
CA LEU A 496 -1.00 36.82 -6.52
C LEU A 496 -0.89 36.31 -7.95
N ARG A 497 -1.94 35.66 -8.48
CA ARG A 497 -2.02 35.28 -9.90
C ARG A 497 -1.98 36.51 -10.81
N ALA A 498 -2.71 37.57 -10.45
CA ALA A 498 -2.65 38.84 -11.16
C ALA A 498 -1.25 39.48 -11.11
N ALA A 499 -0.54 39.36 -9.98
CA ALA A 499 0.83 39.83 -9.84
C ALA A 499 1.79 39.06 -10.78
N ALA A 500 1.67 37.73 -10.84
CA ALA A 500 2.47 36.90 -11.74
C ALA A 500 2.20 37.19 -13.23
N GLN A 501 0.96 37.52 -13.58
CA GLN A 501 0.54 37.80 -14.97
C GLN A 501 0.69 39.27 -15.38
N ALA A 502 1.05 40.18 -14.46
CA ALA A 502 1.11 41.61 -14.74
C ALA A 502 2.25 41.98 -15.71
N THR A 503 1.92 42.88 -16.66
CA THR A 503 2.89 43.48 -17.58
C THR A 503 3.54 44.70 -16.92
N GLY A 504 4.73 44.49 -16.34
CA GLY A 504 5.54 45.54 -15.73
C GLY A 504 5.38 45.69 -14.22
N GLU A 505 6.39 46.29 -13.60
CA GLU A 505 6.57 46.35 -12.14
C GLU A 505 5.42 47.06 -11.40
N ALA A 506 4.89 48.16 -11.96
CA ALA A 506 3.79 48.90 -11.35
C ALA A 506 2.51 48.06 -11.20
N GLY A 507 2.23 47.18 -12.18
CA GLY A 507 1.11 46.24 -12.12
C GLY A 507 1.32 45.18 -11.04
N VAL A 508 2.55 44.66 -10.93
CA VAL A 508 2.93 43.71 -9.87
C VAL A 508 2.76 44.35 -8.49
N ARG A 509 3.30 45.56 -8.26
CA ARG A 509 3.14 46.27 -6.97
C ARG A 509 1.67 46.53 -6.63
N ALA A 510 0.85 46.91 -7.61
CA ALA A 510 -0.58 47.12 -7.38
C ALA A 510 -1.31 45.83 -6.96
N ALA A 511 -1.00 44.71 -7.60
CA ALA A 511 -1.56 43.41 -7.25
C ALA A 511 -1.06 42.91 -5.89
N VAL A 512 0.23 43.10 -5.57
CA VAL A 512 0.81 42.79 -4.26
C VAL A 512 0.15 43.62 -3.15
N ARG A 513 -0.08 44.91 -3.35
CA ARG A 513 -0.83 45.74 -2.38
C ARG A 513 -2.26 45.23 -2.18
N ALA A 514 -2.93 44.78 -3.23
CA ALA A 514 -4.26 44.19 -3.12
C ALA A 514 -4.24 42.86 -2.34
N PHE A 515 -3.25 41.99 -2.60
CA PHE A 515 -2.99 40.78 -1.82
C PHE A 515 -2.78 41.11 -0.32
N LEU A 516 -1.87 42.03 -0.01
CA LEU A 516 -1.57 42.41 1.37
C LEU A 516 -2.79 43.00 2.10
N ALA A 517 -3.63 43.78 1.41
CA ALA A 517 -4.88 44.29 1.98
C ALA A 517 -5.88 43.18 2.32
N VAL A 518 -5.98 42.13 1.49
CA VAL A 518 -6.82 40.96 1.79
C VAL A 518 -6.21 40.14 2.94
N ARG A 519 -4.89 39.98 2.96
CA ARG A 519 -4.14 39.31 4.04
C ARG A 519 -4.34 40.01 5.38
N ASP A 520 -4.32 41.34 5.41
CA ASP A 520 -4.61 42.14 6.61
C ASP A 520 -6.05 41.98 7.08
N ALA A 521 -7.02 41.95 6.15
CA ALA A 521 -8.41 41.68 6.48
C ALA A 521 -8.61 40.27 7.07
N ARG A 522 -7.91 39.26 6.53
CA ARG A 522 -7.94 37.88 7.03
C ARG A 522 -7.29 37.73 8.39
N ALA A 523 -6.14 38.38 8.61
CA ALA A 523 -5.51 38.42 9.93
C ALA A 523 -6.41 39.11 10.97
N ALA A 524 -7.06 40.22 10.61
CA ALA A 524 -8.02 40.91 11.49
C ALA A 524 -9.24 40.03 11.80
N TYR A 525 -9.75 39.29 10.82
CA TYR A 525 -10.81 38.31 11.01
C TYR A 525 -10.41 37.25 12.05
N TRP A 526 -9.24 36.64 11.91
CA TRP A 526 -8.78 35.62 12.86
C TRP A 526 -8.53 36.17 14.26
N ARG A 527 -7.90 37.34 14.39
CA ARG A 527 -7.74 38.02 15.69
C ARG A 527 -9.08 38.33 16.36
N SER A 528 -10.10 38.70 15.58
CA SER A 528 -11.44 38.96 16.13
C SER A 528 -12.12 37.69 16.66
N ARG A 529 -11.83 36.54 16.05
CA ARG A 529 -12.49 35.27 16.34
C ARG A 529 -11.77 34.46 17.42
N LEU A 530 -10.44 34.44 17.40
CA LEU A 530 -9.60 33.60 18.26
C LEU A 530 -8.84 34.41 19.32
N GLY A 531 -8.86 35.74 19.23
CA GLY A 531 -8.14 36.59 20.18
C GLY A 531 -6.63 36.33 20.15
N PRO A 532 -5.98 36.17 21.32
CA PRO A 532 -4.53 35.94 21.41
C PRO A 532 -4.02 34.69 20.69
N GLU A 533 -4.87 33.68 20.48
CA GLU A 533 -4.49 32.43 19.81
C GLU A 533 -4.31 32.60 18.29
N ALA A 534 -4.74 33.73 17.72
CA ALA A 534 -4.62 33.97 16.29
C ALA A 534 -3.17 34.16 15.83
N ASP A 535 -2.35 34.88 16.60
CA ASP A 535 -1.01 35.28 16.15
C ASP A 535 -0.05 34.07 16.00
N PRO A 536 0.00 33.09 16.93
CA PRO A 536 0.77 31.86 16.74
C PRO A 536 0.34 31.08 15.49
N LEU A 537 -0.97 30.98 15.22
CA LEU A 537 -1.48 30.25 14.05
C LEU A 537 -1.13 30.95 12.73
N LEU A 538 -1.19 32.29 12.69
CA LEU A 538 -0.74 33.08 11.54
C LEU A 538 0.78 32.98 11.34
N GLU A 539 1.55 32.82 12.41
CA GLU A 539 2.99 32.56 12.34
C GLU A 539 3.29 31.17 11.77
N VAL A 540 2.57 30.14 12.20
CA VAL A 540 2.65 28.79 11.61
C VAL A 540 2.32 28.85 10.11
N GLU A 541 1.26 29.55 9.71
CA GLU A 541 0.91 29.71 8.30
C GLU A 541 2.04 30.37 7.50
N ARG A 542 2.64 31.45 8.01
CA ARG A 542 3.80 32.11 7.37
C ARG A 542 5.01 31.20 7.25
N LEU A 543 5.28 30.37 8.27
CA LEU A 543 6.33 29.37 8.19
C LEU A 543 6.03 28.38 7.06
N TYR A 544 4.80 27.87 6.93
CA TYR A 544 4.48 26.92 5.87
C TYR A 544 4.48 27.55 4.47
N GLU A 545 4.04 28.80 4.32
CA GLU A 545 4.20 29.54 3.05
C GLU A 545 5.68 29.70 2.68
N TRP A 546 6.55 29.92 3.66
CA TRP A 546 7.98 29.97 3.45
C TRP A 546 8.57 28.58 3.16
N LEU A 547 8.24 27.57 3.97
CA LEU A 547 8.82 26.23 3.91
C LEU A 547 8.37 25.51 2.64
N GLU A 548 7.07 25.27 2.53
CA GLU A 548 6.47 24.50 1.45
C GLU A 548 6.27 25.33 0.18
N GLY A 549 6.00 26.63 0.34
CA GLY A 549 5.87 27.51 -0.81
C GLY A 549 7.19 27.74 -1.54
N LEU A 550 8.32 27.85 -0.84
CA LEU A 550 9.62 27.95 -1.52
C LEU A 550 10.04 26.61 -2.15
N ALA A 551 9.76 25.49 -1.49
CA ALA A 551 10.00 24.17 -2.09
C ALA A 551 9.15 23.96 -3.35
N ARG A 552 7.85 24.32 -3.31
CA ARG A 552 6.97 24.27 -4.49
C ARG A 552 7.41 25.24 -5.59
N TYR A 553 7.92 26.43 -5.24
CA TYR A 553 8.52 27.37 -6.19
C TYR A 553 9.73 26.77 -6.90
N VAL A 554 10.65 26.14 -6.17
CA VAL A 554 11.81 25.45 -6.74
C VAL A 554 11.37 24.28 -7.62
N GLN A 555 10.40 23.49 -7.17
CA GLN A 555 9.79 22.41 -7.97
C GLN A 555 9.20 22.96 -9.28
N ALA A 556 8.46 24.05 -9.24
CA ALA A 556 7.82 24.64 -10.42
C ALA A 556 8.86 25.13 -11.46
N HIS A 557 10.03 25.61 -11.01
CA HIS A 557 11.17 25.91 -11.89
C HIS A 557 11.87 24.66 -12.44
N ALA A 558 11.80 23.55 -11.70
CA ALA A 558 12.36 22.26 -12.07
C ALA A 558 11.43 21.43 -12.96
N GLU A 559 10.17 21.78 -13.14
CA GLU A 559 9.24 21.06 -14.03
C GLU A 559 9.15 21.74 -15.40
N ALA A 560 8.82 21.00 -16.46
CA ALA A 560 8.77 21.59 -17.82
C ALA A 560 7.66 22.65 -17.96
N ASN A 561 6.52 22.45 -17.31
CA ASN A 561 5.37 23.36 -17.29
C ASN A 561 5.00 23.77 -15.85
N GLY A 562 5.94 23.68 -14.90
CA GLY A 562 5.63 23.81 -13.47
C GLY A 562 5.09 25.17 -13.08
N LEU A 563 5.59 26.25 -13.70
CA LEU A 563 5.09 27.60 -13.44
C LEU A 563 3.64 27.78 -13.92
N ASP A 564 3.29 27.25 -15.10
CA ASP A 564 1.92 27.31 -15.61
C ASP A 564 0.99 26.45 -14.74
N ALA A 565 1.44 25.25 -14.33
CA ALA A 565 0.71 24.37 -13.43
C ALA A 565 0.45 25.03 -12.07
N LEU A 566 1.44 25.71 -11.49
CA LEU A 566 1.29 26.47 -10.25
C LEU A 566 0.26 27.60 -10.39
N LEU A 567 0.21 28.30 -11.53
CA LEU A 567 -0.80 29.34 -11.78
C LEU A 567 -2.20 28.76 -11.96
N ASP A 568 -2.32 27.55 -12.47
CA ASP A 568 -3.58 26.82 -12.57
C ASP A 568 -4.04 26.32 -11.18
N GLU A 569 -3.12 25.80 -10.34
CA GLU A 569 -3.39 25.41 -8.95
C GLU A 569 -3.97 26.57 -8.11
N LEU A 570 -3.45 27.78 -8.29
CA LEU A 570 -3.98 28.99 -7.63
C LEU A 570 -5.42 29.31 -8.04
N ALA A 571 -5.87 28.86 -9.21
CA ALA A 571 -7.19 29.14 -9.74
C ALA A 571 -8.27 28.15 -9.25
N GLU A 572 -7.88 26.98 -8.74
CA GLU A 572 -8.81 25.95 -8.29
C GLU A 572 -9.52 26.37 -6.99
N PRO A 573 -10.81 26.05 -6.76
CA PRO A 573 -11.50 26.29 -5.50
C PRO A 573 -11.19 25.22 -4.41
N ILE A 574 -11.35 25.59 -3.13
CA ILE A 574 -11.19 24.63 -2.01
C ILE A 574 -12.39 23.67 -1.98
N GLY A 575 -12.13 22.36 -1.99
CA GLY A 575 -13.13 21.32 -1.75
C GLY A 575 -13.50 20.43 -2.94
N GLU A 576 -13.10 20.76 -4.17
CA GLU A 576 -13.36 19.90 -5.35
C GLU A 576 -12.16 19.02 -5.77
N GLY A 577 -11.01 19.12 -5.09
CA GLY A 577 -9.84 18.27 -5.40
C GLY A 577 -8.55 18.53 -4.60
N GLY A 578 -8.42 19.65 -3.89
CA GLY A 578 -7.20 20.02 -3.15
C GLY A 578 -7.33 19.91 -1.62
N THR A 579 -6.23 19.60 -0.93
CA THR A 579 -6.15 19.67 0.54
C THR A 579 -5.95 21.12 0.99
N PRO A 580 -6.45 21.54 2.16
CA PRO A 580 -6.10 22.82 2.78
C PRO A 580 -4.62 23.23 2.70
N ARG A 581 -3.72 22.24 2.80
CA ARG A 581 -2.27 22.42 2.75
C ARG A 581 -1.78 22.85 1.38
N SER A 582 -2.24 22.23 0.28
CA SER A 582 -1.74 22.56 -1.07
C SER A 582 -1.94 24.03 -1.43
N ARG A 583 -2.98 24.66 -0.88
CA ARG A 583 -3.20 26.11 -1.06
C ARG A 583 -2.12 26.96 -0.42
N VAL A 584 -1.66 26.62 0.78
CA VAL A 584 -0.58 27.35 1.46
C VAL A 584 0.69 27.30 0.61
N TYR A 585 0.92 26.16 -0.03
CA TYR A 585 2.11 25.91 -0.81
C TYR A 585 2.07 26.76 -2.08
N ALA A 586 0.93 26.73 -2.78
CA ALA A 586 0.70 27.56 -3.97
C ALA A 586 0.78 29.06 -3.65
N LEU A 587 0.19 29.51 -2.53
CA LEU A 587 0.25 30.91 -2.09
C LEU A 587 1.69 31.34 -1.80
N GLY A 588 2.44 30.54 -1.04
CA GLY A 588 3.85 30.84 -0.77
C GLY A 588 4.71 30.88 -2.04
N ALA A 589 4.54 29.91 -2.95
CA ALA A 589 5.23 29.90 -4.23
C ALA A 589 4.88 31.11 -5.11
N ALA A 590 3.62 31.55 -5.08
CA ALA A 590 3.18 32.73 -5.81
C ALA A 590 3.70 34.05 -5.21
N GLN A 591 3.87 34.11 -3.89
CA GLN A 591 4.57 35.22 -3.24
C GLN A 591 6.03 35.31 -3.70
N ALA A 592 6.74 34.18 -3.81
CA ALA A 592 8.09 34.11 -4.36
C ALA A 592 8.16 34.60 -5.83
N LEU A 593 7.20 34.23 -6.67
CA LEU A 593 7.12 34.74 -8.06
C LEU A 593 6.89 36.25 -8.13
N ALA A 594 6.11 36.81 -7.21
CA ALA A 594 5.95 38.26 -7.11
C ALA A 594 7.25 38.94 -6.64
N LEU A 595 7.99 38.34 -5.71
CA LEU A 595 9.27 38.85 -5.23
C LEU A 595 10.36 38.83 -6.31
N ASP A 596 10.41 37.83 -7.17
CA ASP A 596 11.31 37.78 -8.35
C ASP A 596 11.20 39.03 -9.24
N ARG A 597 10.01 39.63 -9.25
CA ARG A 597 9.68 40.79 -10.07
C ARG A 597 9.92 42.12 -9.38
N LEU A 598 10.02 42.14 -8.04
CA LEU A 598 10.03 43.37 -7.23
C LEU A 598 11.31 43.58 -6.43
N SER A 599 12.02 42.51 -6.05
CA SER A 599 13.08 42.58 -5.04
C SER A 599 14.31 41.74 -5.41
N PRO A 600 15.31 42.30 -6.10
CA PRO A 600 16.57 41.60 -6.31
C PRO A 600 17.22 41.26 -4.95
N GLY A 601 17.53 39.98 -4.71
CA GLY A 601 18.17 39.53 -3.45
C GLY A 601 17.22 38.99 -2.39
N TRP A 602 15.90 39.02 -2.62
CA TRP A 602 14.89 38.54 -1.65
C TRP A 602 15.14 37.12 -1.13
N ARG A 603 15.74 36.25 -1.96
CA ARG A 603 16.03 34.85 -1.62
C ARG A 603 17.04 34.73 -0.49
N GLN A 604 18.05 35.62 -0.44
CA GLN A 604 19.02 35.64 0.65
C GLN A 604 18.37 36.09 1.96
N GLU A 605 17.50 37.09 1.90
CA GLU A 605 16.74 37.55 3.07
C GLU A 605 15.75 36.49 3.56
N ALA A 606 15.08 35.78 2.66
CA ALA A 606 14.21 34.67 3.01
C ALA A 606 14.98 33.56 3.76
N MET A 607 16.20 33.24 3.33
CA MET A 607 17.07 32.25 4.01
C MET A 607 17.65 32.74 5.34
N GLN A 608 17.35 33.97 5.78
CA GLN A 608 17.63 34.48 7.12
C GLN A 608 16.41 34.41 8.05
N GLY A 609 15.37 33.66 7.66
CA GLY A 609 14.14 33.51 8.45
C GLY A 609 13.13 34.65 8.28
N VAL A 610 13.25 35.46 7.22
CA VAL A 610 12.26 36.51 6.92
C VAL A 610 11.11 35.91 6.12
N SER A 611 9.87 36.07 6.60
CA SER A 611 8.67 35.61 5.89
C SER A 611 8.47 36.29 4.54
N LEU A 612 7.92 35.54 3.57
CA LEU A 612 7.61 36.06 2.23
C LEU A 612 6.64 37.25 2.28
N GLU A 613 5.69 37.21 3.22
CA GLU A 613 4.76 38.32 3.48
C GLU A 613 5.51 39.59 3.89
N ALA A 614 6.49 39.48 4.80
CA ALA A 614 7.28 40.63 5.25
C ALA A 614 8.14 41.21 4.13
N LEU A 615 8.75 40.36 3.29
CA LEU A 615 9.51 40.79 2.11
C LEU A 615 8.61 41.54 1.12
N LEU A 616 7.40 41.03 0.86
CA LEU A 616 6.43 41.70 -0.02
C LEU A 616 6.01 43.06 0.53
N ARG A 617 5.78 43.17 1.85
CA ARG A 617 5.47 44.46 2.50
C ARG A 617 6.59 45.47 2.30
N ALA A 618 7.85 45.04 2.40
CA ALA A 618 9.02 45.92 2.23
C ALA A 618 9.13 46.51 0.81
N VAL A 619 8.52 45.87 -0.20
CA VAL A 619 8.59 46.29 -1.62
C VAL A 619 7.23 46.66 -2.21
N ALA A 620 6.17 46.74 -1.40
CA ALA A 620 4.83 47.11 -1.87
C ALA A 620 4.63 48.63 -2.00
N ASP A 621 5.42 49.40 -1.24
CA ASP A 621 5.52 50.86 -1.32
C ASP A 621 6.26 51.29 -2.59
#